data_AF-A0A5K1BNT7-F1
#
_entry.id   AF-A0A5K1BNT7-F1
#
_cell.length_a   1.000
_cell.length_b   1.000
_cell.length_c   1.000
_cell.angle_alpha   90.00
_cell.angle_beta   90.00
_cell.angle_gamma   90.00
#
_symmetry.space_group_name_H-M   'P 1'
#
loop_
_entity.id
_entity.type
_entity.pdbx_description
1 polymer ?
#
loop_
_entity_poly.entity_id
_entity_poly.type
_entity_poly.pdbx_seq_one_letter_code
_entity_poly.pdbx_strand_id
1 'polypeptide(L)' 'SWVAGKWLSPKEQAWAPSGTHFHQFVVPPIVEPRKDCTYGKLAAMRLPDDVEGMGYCE' A
#
# COMPACT_ATOMS: atom_id res chain seq x y z
N SER A 1 5.47 4.58 9.89
CA SER A 1 4.76 4.01 8.73
C SER A 1 4.73 5.02 7.58
N TRP A 2 4.69 4.56 6.33
CA TRP A 2 4.71 5.38 5.11
C TRP A 2 3.58 4.94 4.18
N VAL A 3 2.89 5.88 3.52
CA VAL A 3 1.80 5.57 2.59
C VAL A 3 2.30 5.70 1.15
N ALA A 4 2.19 4.62 0.38
CA ALA A 4 2.52 4.58 -1.05
C ALA A 4 1.24 4.67 -1.89
N GLY A 5 0.82 5.91 -2.17
CA GLY A 5 -0.31 6.21 -3.07
C GLY A 5 0.07 6.32 -4.55
N LYS A 6 1.36 6.26 -4.86
CA LYS A 6 1.91 6.20 -6.21
C LYS A 6 3.07 5.21 -6.24
N TRP A 7 3.51 4.80 -7.44
CA TRP A 7 4.71 3.99 -7.59
C TRP A 7 5.93 4.72 -6.99
N LEU A 8 6.70 3.99 -6.17
CA LEU A 8 7.90 4.47 -5.51
C LEU A 8 9.11 3.70 -6.02
N SER A 9 10.07 4.42 -6.58
CA SER A 9 11.37 3.88 -6.99
C SER A 9 12.18 3.43 -5.77
N PRO A 10 13.16 2.51 -5.91
CA PRO A 10 14.04 2.11 -4.80
C PRO A 10 14.72 3.31 -4.09
N LYS A 11 15.07 4.35 -4.85
CA LYS A 11 15.66 5.59 -4.33
C LYS A 11 14.68 6.40 -3.48
N GLU A 12 13.41 6.46 -3.87
CA GLU A 12 12.36 7.15 -3.09
C GLU A 12 12.05 6.39 -1.81
N GLN A 13 12.08 5.06 -1.84
CA GLN A 13 11.92 4.22 -0.64
C GLN A 13 13.06 4.40 0.35
N ALA A 14 14.26 4.81 -0.09
CA ALA A 14 15.38 5.05 0.80
C ALA A 14 15.23 6.29 1.69
N TRP A 15 14.28 7.17 1.39
CA TRP A 15 13.93 8.30 2.26
C TRP A 15 13.13 7.89 3.48
N ALA A 16 12.52 6.69 3.46
CA ALA A 16 11.84 6.16 4.62
C ALA A 16 12.87 5.71 5.68
N PRO A 17 12.60 5.97 6.98
CA PRO A 17 13.41 5.44 8.07
C PRO A 17 13.50 3.90 8.04
N SER A 18 14.58 3.35 8.58
CA SER A 18 14.70 1.89 8.76
C SER A 18 13.58 1.37 9.68
N GLY A 19 13.05 0.17 9.40
CA GLY A 19 11.90 -0.38 10.13
C GLY A 19 10.55 0.18 9.68
N THR A 20 10.49 0.96 8.60
CA THR A 20 9.22 1.51 8.10
C THR A 20 8.29 0.42 7.58
N HIS A 21 7.01 0.54 7.94
CA HIS A 21 5.92 -0.19 7.30
C HIS A 21 5.31 0.63 6.16
N PHE A 22 5.35 0.12 4.93
CA PHE A 22 4.77 0.74 3.73
C PHE A 22 3.34 0.26 3.47
N HIS A 23 2.37 1.16 3.58
CA HIS A 23 0.99 0.87 3.18
C HIS A 23 0.83 1.11 1.67
N GLN A 24 0.65 0.04 0.89
CA GLN A 24 0.58 0.11 -0.56
C GLN A 24 -0.88 0.24 -1.03
N PHE A 25 -1.19 1.29 -1.79
CA PHE A 25 -2.49 1.52 -2.41
C PHE A 25 -2.44 1.49 -3.94
N VAL A 26 -1.32 1.05 -4.52
CA VAL A 26 -1.13 0.92 -5.97
C VAL A 26 -1.24 -0.54 -6.42
N VAL A 27 -1.79 -0.74 -7.62
CA VAL A 27 -1.83 -2.03 -8.32
C VAL A 27 -1.09 -1.83 -9.66
N PRO A 28 -0.03 -2.61 -9.95
CA PRO A 28 0.62 -3.61 -9.10
C PRO A 28 1.32 -2.98 -7.87
N PRO A 29 1.61 -3.77 -6.81
CA PRO A 29 2.38 -3.29 -5.66
C PRO A 29 3.76 -2.76 -6.06
N ILE A 30 4.33 -1.88 -5.22
CA ILE A 30 5.68 -1.34 -5.45
C ILE A 30 6.73 -2.43 -5.22
N VAL A 31 7.88 -2.27 -5.88
CA VAL A 31 9.03 -3.15 -5.65
C VAL A 31 9.47 -3.10 -4.19
N GLU A 32 9.93 -4.21 -3.62
CA GLU A 32 10.23 -4.35 -2.18
C GLU A 32 11.76 -4.52 -1.90
N PRO A 33 12.63 -3.57 -2.27
CA PRO A 33 14.09 -3.73 -2.16
C PRO A 33 14.63 -3.63 -0.74
N ARG A 34 13.88 -3.05 0.21
CA ARG A 34 14.33 -2.82 1.59
C ARG A 34 13.94 -3.97 2.49
N LYS A 35 14.90 -4.87 2.79
CA LYS A 35 14.70 -6.01 3.71
C LYS A 35 14.50 -5.60 5.17
N ASP A 36 14.91 -4.39 5.52
CA ASP A 36 14.73 -3.79 6.85
C ASP A 36 13.37 -3.09 7.01
N CYS A 37 12.56 -3.04 5.95
CA CYS A 37 11.22 -2.48 5.95
C CYS A 37 10.19 -3.59 5.74
N THR A 38 8.93 -3.29 6.09
CA THR A 38 7.80 -4.19 5.84
C THR A 38 6.84 -3.53 4.86
N TYR A 39 6.16 -4.34 4.07
CA TYR A 39 5.26 -3.85 3.03
C TYR A 39 3.88 -4.45 3.25
N GLY A 40 2.91 -3.59 3.52
CA GLY A 40 1.51 -3.94 3.61
C GLY A 40 1.00 -4.29 2.21
N LYS A 41 0.37 -5.46 2.08
CA LYS A 41 -0.39 -5.80 0.88
C LYS A 41 -1.64 -4.94 0.86
N LEU A 42 -2.07 -4.56 -0.35
CA LEU A 42 -3.28 -3.79 -0.57
C LEU A 42 -4.37 -4.36 0.34
N ALA A 43 -4.91 -3.53 1.24
CA ALA A 43 -6.09 -3.92 1.98
C ALA A 43 -7.18 -4.06 0.93
N ALA A 44 -7.42 -5.29 0.46
CA ALA A 44 -8.70 -5.64 -0.10
C ALA A 44 -9.67 -5.33 1.03
N MET A 45 -10.30 -4.16 0.95
CA MET A 45 -11.35 -3.81 1.87
C MET A 45 -12.45 -4.82 1.59
N ARG A 46 -12.52 -5.87 2.42
CA ARG A 46 -13.65 -6.78 2.39
C ARG A 46 -14.83 -5.93 2.82
N LEU A 47 -15.71 -5.68 1.87
CA LEU A 47 -16.97 -5.03 2.15
C LEU A 47 -17.67 -5.86 3.22
N PRO A 48 -18.05 -5.28 4.37
CA PRO A 48 -18.87 -5.98 5.34
C PRO A 48 -20.19 -6.37 4.68
N ASP A 49 -20.71 -7.55 5.02
CA ASP A 49 -21.89 -8.13 4.36
C ASP A 49 -23.16 -7.26 4.46
N ASP A 50 -23.17 -6.25 5.36
CA ASP A 50 -24.31 -5.37 5.66
C ASP A 50 -24.16 -3.96 5.03
N VAL A 51 -23.36 -3.81 3.96
CA VAL A 51 -23.24 -2.51 3.27
C VAL A 51 -24.46 -2.25 2.37
N GLU A 52 -25.26 -1.26 2.76
CA GLU A 52 -26.27 -0.64 1.90
C GLU A 52 -25.76 0.74 1.43
N GLY A 53 -25.91 1.05 0.13
CA GLY A 53 -25.64 2.39 -0.41
C GLY A 53 -24.28 2.64 -1.09
N MET A 54 -23.49 1.61 -1.38
CA MET A 54 -22.31 1.75 -2.25
C MET A 54 -22.66 1.43 -3.71
N GLY A 55 -22.78 2.47 -4.53
CA GLY A 55 -22.79 2.33 -6.00
C GLY A 55 -21.37 2.20 -6.53
N TYR A 56 -21.11 1.17 -7.32
CA TYR A 56 -19.90 1.06 -8.14
C TYR A 56 -20.24 1.52 -9.56
N CYS A 57 -19.39 2.36 -10.16
CA CYS A 57 -19.37 2.57 -11.60
C CYS A 57 -18.10 1.91 -12.13
N GLU A 58 -18.24 1.12 -13.18
CA GLU A 58 -17.12 0.57 -13.95
C GLU A 58 -16.34 1.69 -14.66
#